data_AF-D4XTJ6-F1
#
_entry.id   AF-D4XTJ6-F1
#
_cell.length_a   1.000
_cell.length_b   1.000
_cell.length_c   1.000
_cell.angle_alpha   90.00
_cell.angle_beta   90.00
_cell.angle_gamma   90.00
#
_symmetry.space_group_name_H-M   'P 1'
#
loop_
_entity.id
_entity.type
_entity.pdbx_description
1 polymer ?
#
loop_
_entity_poly.entity_id
_entity_poly.type
_entity_poly.pdbx_seq_one_letter_code
_entity_poly.pdbx_strand_id
1 'polypeptide(L)'
;MNTSYYQNSIDSFLNENKNTIFGQLARHHQHDLEDLQKNAWLEQIEFLQQELKDVCGHLYFEFSIPRMGKRVDNILIINNLIFVIEFKVGDKSYSNYAQNQTIDYCLDLQNFHGGSHNKTIIPILIATNAPSTTSQIDSSLDLTGCILCNKENFKATLIRILDQIKVKESLNIETWENSVYKPTPTIIEAAQALYKGHSVKEISRSDAGAINLSNTSILINQIIEDSKTHHKKSICFLTGVPGAGKTLAGLNIANERLKADESEHSVFLSGNGPLVDVLREALTRD
;
A
#
# COMPACT_ATOMS: atom_id res chain seq x y z
N MET A 1 4.69 -15.72 13.89
CA MET A 1 5.25 -15.84 12.53
C MET A 1 6.17 -14.66 12.34
N ASN A 2 7.44 -14.88 11.98
CA ASN A 2 8.33 -13.77 11.68
C ASN A 2 7.84 -13.04 10.43
N THR A 3 7.75 -11.71 10.51
CA THR A 3 7.32 -10.82 9.44
C THR A 3 8.37 -10.72 8.33
N SER A 4 9.66 -10.91 8.64
CA SER A 4 10.79 -10.93 7.70
C SER A 4 11.55 -12.26 7.75
N TYR A 5 12.38 -12.56 6.73
CA TYR A 5 13.30 -13.71 6.82
C TYR A 5 14.63 -13.36 7.50
N TYR A 6 15.03 -12.10 7.37
CA TYR A 6 16.15 -11.52 8.10
C TYR A 6 15.81 -10.09 8.46
N GLN A 7 16.22 -9.67 9.64
CA GLN A 7 16.11 -8.29 10.09
C GLN A 7 17.21 -7.98 11.08
N ASN A 8 17.74 -6.76 11.01
CA ASN A 8 18.70 -6.28 11.99
C ASN A 8 18.81 -4.75 11.96
N SER A 9 19.52 -4.18 12.94
CA SER A 9 20.06 -2.84 12.78
C SER A 9 21.06 -2.82 11.61
N ILE A 10 21.16 -1.70 10.90
CA ILE A 10 22.13 -1.56 9.79
C ILE A 10 23.55 -1.82 10.29
N ASP A 11 23.93 -1.29 11.45
CA ASP A 11 25.25 -1.51 12.04
C ASP A 11 25.57 -3.01 12.25
N SER A 12 24.63 -3.76 12.83
CA SER A 12 24.80 -5.21 13.01
C SER A 12 24.84 -5.96 11.68
N PHE A 13 24.00 -5.58 10.71
CA PHE A 13 24.02 -6.14 9.35
C PHE A 13 25.35 -5.91 8.62
N LEU A 14 25.95 -4.73 8.77
CA LEU A 14 27.26 -4.40 8.18
C LEU A 14 28.40 -5.24 8.78
N ASN A 15 28.29 -5.60 10.05
CA ASN A 15 29.29 -6.40 10.77
C ASN A 15 29.05 -7.92 10.69
N GLU A 16 27.89 -8.35 10.17
CA GLU A 16 27.56 -9.75 10.04
C GLU A 16 28.11 -10.35 8.73
N ASN A 17 28.59 -11.59 8.81
CA ASN A 17 29.12 -12.28 7.62
C ASN A 17 28.00 -12.56 6.61
N LYS A 18 28.25 -12.27 5.33
CA LYS A 18 27.28 -12.48 4.23
C LYS A 18 26.70 -13.90 4.18
N ASN A 19 27.50 -14.93 4.48
CA ASN A 19 27.04 -16.32 4.46
C ASN A 19 26.12 -16.63 5.65
N THR A 20 26.31 -15.96 6.78
CA THR A 20 25.40 -16.07 7.94
C THR A 20 24.05 -15.45 7.60
N ILE A 21 24.04 -14.23 7.06
CA ILE A 21 22.81 -13.55 6.63
C ILE A 21 22.07 -14.41 5.60
N PHE A 22 22.79 -14.88 4.56
CA PHE A 22 22.24 -15.79 3.56
C PHE A 22 21.67 -17.08 4.19
N GLY A 23 22.39 -17.67 5.15
CA GLY A 23 21.93 -18.86 5.88
C GLY A 23 20.61 -18.62 6.64
N GLN A 24 20.42 -17.43 7.21
CA GLN A 24 19.16 -17.04 7.87
C GLN A 24 18.01 -16.90 6.86
N LEU A 25 18.26 -16.28 5.69
CA LEU A 25 17.29 -16.17 4.61
C LEU A 25 16.86 -17.56 4.10
N ALA A 26 17.84 -18.40 3.76
CA ALA A 26 17.62 -19.74 3.25
C ALA A 26 16.84 -20.63 4.23
N ARG A 27 17.06 -20.46 5.55
CA ARG A 27 16.35 -21.23 6.57
C ARG A 27 14.85 -20.93 6.65
N HIS A 28 14.45 -19.70 6.35
CA HIS A 28 13.05 -19.28 6.39
C HIS A 28 12.34 -19.46 5.03
N HIS A 29 13.09 -19.70 3.96
CA HIS A 29 12.56 -20.05 2.66
C HIS A 29 12.02 -21.48 2.65
N GLN A 30 10.72 -21.64 2.48
CA GLN A 30 10.03 -22.94 2.63
C GLN A 30 10.09 -23.83 1.38
N HIS A 31 10.53 -23.29 0.24
CA HIS A 31 10.60 -24.00 -1.03
C HIS A 31 12.05 -24.29 -1.42
N ASP A 32 12.24 -25.13 -2.45
CA ASP A 32 13.56 -25.34 -3.02
C ASP A 32 14.16 -24.01 -3.46
N LEU A 33 15.38 -23.74 -3.00
CA LEU A 33 16.07 -22.49 -3.29
C LEU A 33 16.72 -22.59 -4.67
N GLU A 34 16.15 -21.88 -5.64
CA GLU A 34 16.71 -21.79 -6.99
C GLU A 34 18.02 -21.00 -7.01
N ASP A 35 18.93 -21.35 -7.92
CA ASP A 35 20.22 -20.66 -8.06
C ASP A 35 20.08 -19.16 -8.35
N LEU A 36 19.02 -18.77 -9.07
CA LEU A 36 18.73 -17.37 -9.36
C LEU A 36 18.39 -16.58 -8.09
N GLN A 37 17.54 -17.12 -7.21
CA GLN A 37 17.18 -16.48 -5.93
C GLN A 37 18.40 -16.37 -5.01
N LYS A 38 19.21 -17.43 -4.94
CA LYS A 38 20.44 -17.44 -4.18
C LYS A 38 21.40 -16.35 -4.64
N ASN A 39 21.64 -16.25 -5.94
CA ASN A 39 22.54 -15.24 -6.50
C ASN A 39 21.99 -13.83 -6.29
N ALA A 40 20.68 -13.63 -6.41
CA ALA A 40 20.03 -12.36 -6.15
C ALA A 40 20.23 -11.91 -4.70
N TRP A 41 19.98 -12.78 -3.70
CA TRP A 41 20.20 -12.42 -2.29
C TRP A 41 21.66 -12.12 -1.98
N LEU A 42 22.61 -12.90 -2.52
CA LEU A 42 24.03 -12.62 -2.30
C LEU A 42 24.44 -11.27 -2.88
N GLU A 43 23.97 -10.94 -4.09
CA GLU A 43 24.24 -9.63 -4.69
C GLU A 43 23.58 -8.49 -3.91
N GLN A 44 22.34 -8.67 -3.42
CA GLN A 44 21.66 -7.70 -2.57
C GLN A 44 22.40 -7.46 -1.25
N ILE A 45 22.84 -8.53 -0.56
CA ILE A 45 23.60 -8.43 0.69
C ILE A 45 24.90 -7.66 0.46
N GLU A 46 25.68 -8.03 -0.54
CA GLU A 46 26.96 -7.37 -0.86
C GLU A 46 26.75 -5.90 -1.22
N PHE A 47 25.73 -5.62 -2.06
CA PHE A 47 25.36 -4.27 -2.44
C PHE A 47 24.97 -3.41 -1.22
N LEU A 48 24.03 -3.88 -0.39
CA LEU A 48 23.57 -3.12 0.77
C LEU A 48 24.67 -2.95 1.82
N GLN A 49 25.55 -3.94 2.02
CA GLN A 49 26.70 -3.81 2.92
C GLN A 49 27.71 -2.75 2.44
N GLN A 50 27.84 -2.57 1.13
CA GLN A 50 28.68 -1.51 0.57
C GLN A 50 28.03 -0.14 0.71
N GLU A 51 26.77 -0.02 0.30
CA GLU A 51 26.11 1.27 0.13
C GLU A 51 25.60 1.88 1.45
N LEU A 52 25.28 1.05 2.44
CA LEU A 52 24.75 1.51 3.74
C LEU A 52 25.84 1.83 4.77
N LYS A 53 27.11 1.83 4.39
CA LYS A 53 28.18 2.32 5.27
C LYS A 53 27.88 3.74 5.72
N ASP A 54 28.05 3.98 7.02
CA ASP A 54 27.78 5.26 7.70
C ASP A 54 26.29 5.64 7.76
N VAL A 55 25.38 4.70 7.48
CA VAL A 55 23.93 4.89 7.61
C VAL A 55 23.44 4.21 8.87
N CYS A 56 22.68 4.94 9.69
CA CYS A 56 22.03 4.41 10.89
C CYS A 56 20.56 4.10 10.61
N GLY A 57 20.09 2.92 10.99
CA GLY A 57 18.71 2.51 10.72
C GLY A 57 18.49 1.02 10.97
N HIS A 58 17.38 0.51 10.46
CA HIS A 58 17.05 -0.92 10.45
C HIS A 58 16.81 -1.41 9.03
N LEU A 59 17.15 -2.67 8.80
CA LEU A 59 17.02 -3.35 7.51
C LEU A 59 16.24 -4.64 7.72
N TYR A 60 15.33 -4.89 6.79
CA TYR A 60 14.53 -6.10 6.69
C TYR A 60 14.74 -6.68 5.29
N PHE A 61 14.88 -8.00 5.21
CA PHE A 61 14.83 -8.76 3.96
C PHE A 61 13.57 -9.61 3.93
N GLU A 62 13.00 -9.74 2.74
CA GLU A 62 11.86 -10.62 2.47
C GLU A 62 10.71 -10.30 3.44
N PHE A 63 10.37 -9.02 3.55
CA PHE A 63 9.35 -8.56 4.50
C PHE A 63 7.96 -8.89 3.96
N SER A 64 7.22 -9.72 4.69
CA SER A 64 5.85 -10.09 4.35
C SER A 64 4.88 -8.98 4.69
N ILE A 65 4.12 -8.54 3.70
CA ILE A 65 2.99 -7.64 3.93
C ILE A 65 1.79 -8.49 4.37
N PRO A 66 1.24 -8.28 5.58
CA PRO A 66 0.22 -9.17 6.12
C PRO A 66 -0.99 -9.33 5.18
N ARG A 67 -1.43 -10.59 5.00
CA ARG A 67 -2.59 -11.01 4.20
C ARG A 67 -2.55 -10.70 2.70
N MET A 68 -1.49 -10.07 2.19
CA MET A 68 -1.33 -9.85 0.74
C MET A 68 -0.66 -11.01 0.02
N GLY A 69 -0.03 -11.94 0.76
CA GLY A 69 0.71 -13.06 0.18
C GLY A 69 1.95 -12.64 -0.62
N LYS A 70 2.37 -11.38 -0.48
CA LYS A 70 3.55 -10.80 -1.13
C LYS A 70 4.67 -10.53 -0.12
N ARG A 71 5.90 -10.49 -0.62
CA ARG A 71 7.08 -10.06 0.14
C ARG A 71 7.80 -8.94 -0.60
N VAL A 72 8.27 -7.96 0.15
CA VAL A 72 9.17 -6.93 -0.32
C VAL A 72 10.59 -7.45 -0.18
N ASP A 73 11.43 -7.29 -1.21
CA ASP A 73 12.84 -7.70 -1.15
C ASP A 73 13.53 -7.09 0.06
N ASN A 74 13.46 -5.75 0.19
CA ASN A 74 14.04 -5.05 1.33
C ASN A 74 13.19 -3.88 1.83
N ILE A 75 13.20 -3.68 3.15
CA ILE A 75 12.72 -2.45 3.77
C ILE A 75 13.87 -1.84 4.57
N LEU A 76 14.16 -0.55 4.32
CA LEU A 76 15.02 0.25 5.19
C LEU A 76 14.18 1.23 5.99
N ILE A 77 14.46 1.31 7.29
CA ILE A 77 13.90 2.34 8.16
C ILE A 77 15.05 3.20 8.66
N ILE A 78 15.08 4.45 8.19
CA ILE A 78 16.08 5.44 8.57
C ILE A 78 15.33 6.66 9.09
N ASN A 79 15.60 7.05 10.33
CA ASN A 79 14.82 8.04 11.08
C ASN A 79 13.33 7.65 11.20
N ASN A 80 12.46 8.24 10.38
CA ASN A 80 11.03 7.91 10.29
C ASN A 80 10.58 7.85 8.82
N LEU A 81 11.52 7.55 7.92
CA LEU A 81 11.28 7.24 6.52
C LEU A 81 11.38 5.73 6.33
N ILE A 82 10.41 5.18 5.61
CA ILE A 82 10.37 3.77 5.23
C ILE A 82 10.71 3.70 3.74
N PHE A 83 11.86 3.14 3.40
CA PHE A 83 12.22 2.89 2.00
C PHE A 83 11.88 1.45 1.65
N VAL A 84 11.00 1.29 0.68
CA VAL A 84 10.59 -0.02 0.14
C VAL A 84 11.42 -0.23 -1.11
N ILE A 85 12.29 -1.22 -1.07
CA ILE A 85 13.28 -1.46 -2.11
C ILE A 85 12.92 -2.76 -2.84
N GLU A 86 12.80 -2.67 -4.15
CA GLU A 86 12.69 -3.81 -5.06
C GLU A 86 13.98 -3.91 -5.87
N PHE A 87 14.57 -5.10 -5.93
CA PHE A 87 15.77 -5.37 -6.73
C PHE A 87 15.44 -6.10 -8.02
N LYS A 88 16.00 -5.59 -9.12
CA LYS A 88 16.11 -6.30 -10.39
C LYS A 88 17.60 -6.47 -10.71
N VAL A 89 18.17 -7.51 -10.11
CA VAL A 89 19.59 -7.86 -10.26
C VAL A 89 19.89 -8.22 -11.72
N GLY A 90 20.87 -7.55 -12.32
CA GLY A 90 21.31 -7.77 -13.69
C GLY A 90 20.60 -6.93 -14.75
N ASP A 91 19.43 -6.37 -14.42
CA ASP A 91 18.60 -5.60 -15.35
C ASP A 91 19.29 -4.32 -15.82
N LYS A 92 19.10 -4.02 -17.11
CA LYS A 92 19.69 -2.86 -17.81
C LYS A 92 18.70 -1.72 -18.04
N SER A 93 17.48 -1.84 -17.55
CA SER A 93 16.42 -0.84 -17.69
C SER A 93 15.44 -0.91 -16.52
N TYR A 94 14.71 0.18 -16.31
CA TYR A 94 13.69 0.28 -15.27
C TYR A 94 12.31 -0.03 -15.86
N SER A 95 11.89 -1.30 -15.82
CA SER A 95 10.59 -1.67 -16.39
C SER A 95 9.43 -0.99 -15.63
N ASN A 96 8.39 -0.56 -16.35
CA ASN A 96 7.18 -0.01 -15.73
C ASN A 96 6.51 -1.02 -14.79
N TYR A 97 6.62 -2.31 -15.11
CA TYR A 97 6.11 -3.38 -14.26
C TYR A 97 6.79 -3.39 -12.89
N ALA A 98 8.13 -3.34 -12.84
CA ALA A 98 8.87 -3.32 -11.59
C ALA A 98 8.63 -2.03 -10.77
N GLN A 99 8.49 -0.89 -11.46
CA GLN A 99 8.13 0.38 -10.81
C GLN A 99 6.75 0.29 -10.16
N ASN A 100 5.74 -0.17 -10.90
CA ASN A 100 4.38 -0.35 -10.38
C ASN A 100 4.35 -1.36 -9.23
N GLN A 101 5.07 -2.48 -9.33
CA GLN A 101 5.20 -3.46 -8.25
C GLN A 101 5.75 -2.83 -6.96
N THR A 102 6.78 -2.00 -7.08
CA THR A 102 7.39 -1.31 -5.93
C THR A 102 6.42 -0.32 -5.29
N ILE A 103 5.69 0.43 -6.12
CA ILE A 103 4.64 1.35 -5.67
C ILE A 103 3.50 0.58 -5.00
N ASP A 104 3.06 -0.53 -5.56
CA ASP A 104 2.02 -1.39 -5.00
C ASP A 104 2.42 -1.92 -3.61
N TYR A 105 3.69 -2.29 -3.40
CA TYR A 105 4.17 -2.66 -2.06
C TYR A 105 4.10 -1.51 -1.06
N CYS A 106 4.40 -0.28 -1.50
CA CYS A 106 4.26 0.91 -0.64
C CYS A 106 2.79 1.14 -0.27
N LEU A 107 1.88 1.05 -1.24
CA LEU A 107 0.44 1.18 -1.03
C LEU A 107 -0.09 0.07 -0.13
N ASP A 108 0.36 -1.16 -0.32
CA ASP A 108 -0.03 -2.30 0.52
C ASP A 108 0.42 -2.06 1.98
N LEU A 109 1.65 -1.59 2.21
CA LEU A 109 2.10 -1.20 3.55
C LEU A 109 1.30 -0.04 4.13
N GLN A 110 1.08 1.02 3.35
CA GLN A 110 0.34 2.21 3.80
C GLN A 110 -1.10 1.90 4.20
N ASN A 111 -1.74 0.95 3.52
CA ASN A 111 -3.15 0.63 3.71
C ASN A 111 -3.42 -0.58 4.60
N PHE A 112 -2.45 -1.47 4.84
CA PHE A 112 -2.71 -2.73 5.55
C PHE A 112 -1.79 -2.98 6.75
N HIS A 113 -0.69 -2.26 6.88
CA HIS A 113 0.25 -2.41 7.99
C HIS A 113 0.10 -1.24 8.97
N GLY A 114 -0.48 -1.51 10.15
CA GLY A 114 -0.84 -0.45 11.10
C GLY A 114 0.31 0.48 11.51
N GLY A 115 1.54 -0.03 11.56
CA GLY A 115 2.73 0.75 11.92
C GLY A 115 3.17 1.70 10.79
N SER A 116 2.84 1.36 9.55
CA SER A 116 3.13 2.17 8.36
C SER A 116 2.06 3.24 8.10
N HIS A 117 0.93 3.22 8.83
CA HIS A 117 -0.10 4.25 8.69
C HIS A 117 0.50 5.62 9.03
N ASN A 118 0.24 6.61 8.18
CA ASN A 118 0.73 7.99 8.32
C ASN A 118 2.26 8.13 8.35
N LYS A 119 2.99 7.14 7.83
CA LYS A 119 4.44 7.22 7.64
C LYS A 119 4.77 7.62 6.22
N THR A 120 5.91 8.27 6.04
CA THR A 120 6.46 8.56 4.72
C THR A 120 7.11 7.29 4.19
N ILE A 121 6.51 6.70 3.16
CA ILE A 121 6.99 5.50 2.49
C ILE A 121 7.50 5.91 1.10
N ILE A 122 8.70 5.46 0.74
CA ILE A 122 9.38 5.86 -0.49
C ILE A 122 9.72 4.61 -1.30
N PRO A 123 9.14 4.44 -2.50
CA PRO A 123 9.45 3.34 -3.39
C PRO A 123 10.82 3.56 -4.05
N ILE A 124 11.71 2.58 -3.95
CA ILE A 124 13.00 2.55 -4.66
C ILE A 124 13.08 1.27 -5.49
N LEU A 125 13.25 1.41 -6.79
CA LEU A 125 13.58 0.32 -7.70
C LEU A 125 15.08 0.35 -7.99
N ILE A 126 15.77 -0.77 -7.74
CA ILE A 126 17.18 -0.93 -8.04
C ILE A 126 17.36 -1.88 -9.22
N ALA A 127 17.76 -1.34 -10.39
CA ALA A 127 18.17 -2.14 -11.54
C ALA A 127 19.69 -2.05 -11.68
N THR A 128 20.40 -3.13 -11.33
CA THR A 128 21.84 -3.01 -10.99
C THR A 128 22.75 -2.64 -12.16
N ASN A 129 22.34 -2.89 -13.40
CA ASN A 129 23.09 -2.58 -14.62
C ASN A 129 22.41 -1.51 -15.49
N ALA A 130 21.37 -0.84 -14.98
CA ALA A 130 20.69 0.21 -15.72
C ALA A 130 21.50 1.53 -15.68
N PRO A 131 21.30 2.44 -16.66
CA PRO A 131 21.92 3.76 -16.61
C PRO A 131 21.49 4.58 -15.40
N SER A 132 22.40 5.39 -14.88
CA SER A 132 22.13 6.34 -13.81
C SER A 132 21.08 7.37 -14.26
N THR A 133 20.06 7.57 -13.44
CA THR A 133 18.99 8.54 -13.69
C THR A 133 18.73 9.38 -12.44
N THR A 134 18.11 10.55 -12.62
CA THR A 134 17.69 11.41 -11.51
C THR A 134 16.18 11.33 -11.37
N SER A 135 15.71 10.69 -10.29
CA SER A 135 14.29 10.68 -9.97
C SER A 135 13.87 11.95 -9.23
N GLN A 136 12.65 12.40 -9.53
CA GLN A 136 11.96 13.43 -8.76
C GLN A 136 11.51 12.83 -7.43
N ILE A 137 11.89 13.48 -6.33
CA ILE A 137 11.56 12.99 -4.97
C ILE A 137 10.07 13.19 -4.69
N ASP A 138 9.50 14.30 -5.16
CA ASP A 138 8.10 14.65 -4.87
C ASP A 138 7.11 13.62 -5.42
N SER A 139 7.32 13.09 -6.63
CA SER A 139 6.44 12.04 -7.18
C SER A 139 6.50 10.73 -6.38
N SER A 140 7.64 10.43 -5.74
CA SER A 140 7.78 9.27 -4.86
C SER A 140 7.08 9.44 -3.51
N LEU A 141 6.96 10.68 -3.02
CA LEU A 141 6.24 10.99 -1.78
C LEU A 141 4.73 10.78 -1.93
N ASP A 142 4.19 11.12 -3.09
CA ASP A 142 2.78 10.91 -3.42
C ASP A 142 2.49 9.49 -3.95
N LEU A 143 3.51 8.61 -3.97
CA LEU A 143 3.45 7.26 -4.55
C LEU A 143 2.96 7.25 -6.02
N THR A 144 3.17 8.35 -6.75
CA THR A 144 2.85 8.47 -8.19
C THR A 144 4.04 8.15 -9.09
N GLY A 145 5.24 8.04 -8.51
CA GLY A 145 6.47 7.67 -9.18
C GLY A 145 7.39 6.84 -8.27
N CYS A 146 8.40 6.23 -8.88
CA CYS A 146 9.40 5.41 -8.19
C CYS A 146 10.77 6.09 -8.25
N ILE A 147 11.55 6.01 -7.16
CA ILE A 147 12.96 6.37 -7.19
C ILE A 147 13.72 5.27 -7.93
N LEU A 148 14.46 5.65 -8.97
CA LEU A 148 15.16 4.73 -9.85
C LEU A 148 16.65 4.77 -9.56
N CYS A 149 17.17 3.65 -9.08
CA CYS A 149 18.55 3.53 -8.66
C CYS A 149 19.28 2.36 -9.33
N ASN A 150 20.60 2.47 -9.37
CA ASN A 150 21.52 1.42 -9.79
C ASN A 150 22.69 1.36 -8.80
N LYS A 151 23.75 0.64 -9.17
CA LYS A 151 24.96 0.51 -8.35
C LYS A 151 25.74 1.80 -8.12
N GLU A 152 25.53 2.82 -8.94
CA GLU A 152 26.34 4.05 -8.92
C GLU A 152 25.65 5.20 -8.19
N ASN A 153 24.31 5.28 -8.25
CA ASN A 153 23.56 6.45 -7.79
C ASN A 153 22.77 6.23 -6.48
N PHE A 154 22.69 5.00 -5.97
CA PHE A 154 21.83 4.67 -4.82
C PHE A 154 22.22 5.46 -3.56
N LYS A 155 23.47 5.37 -3.07
CA LYS A 155 23.89 6.08 -1.85
C LYS A 155 23.70 7.60 -1.94
N ALA A 156 24.09 8.20 -3.07
CA ALA A 156 23.90 9.64 -3.30
C ALA A 156 22.41 10.04 -3.29
N THR A 157 21.55 9.20 -3.89
CA THR A 157 20.10 9.43 -3.90
C THR A 157 19.50 9.29 -2.51
N LEU A 158 19.90 8.28 -1.75
CA LEU A 158 19.45 8.05 -0.37
C LEU A 158 19.79 9.25 0.52
N ILE A 159 21.04 9.73 0.48
CA ILE A 159 21.48 10.91 1.25
C ILE A 159 20.67 12.15 0.84
N ARG A 160 20.49 12.38 -0.47
CA ARG A 160 19.68 13.50 -0.97
C ARG A 160 18.26 13.49 -0.42
N ILE A 161 17.63 12.32 -0.36
CA ILE A 161 16.27 12.18 0.18
C ILE A 161 16.25 12.48 1.69
N LEU A 162 17.20 11.92 2.44
CA LEU A 162 17.33 12.17 3.89
C LEU A 162 17.61 13.64 4.22
N ASP A 163 18.32 14.34 3.34
CA ASP A 163 18.59 15.77 3.49
C ASP A 163 17.37 16.63 3.17
N GLN A 164 16.62 16.27 2.12
CA GLN A 164 15.42 17.00 1.71
C GLN A 164 14.25 16.81 2.69
N ILE A 165 14.04 15.59 3.21
CA ILE A 165 12.92 15.27 4.08
C ILE A 165 13.38 15.30 5.54
N LYS A 166 13.22 16.44 6.20
CA LYS A 166 13.49 16.57 7.64
C LYS A 166 12.32 16.02 8.44
N VAL A 167 12.56 14.96 9.20
CA VAL A 167 11.56 14.36 10.09
C VAL A 167 11.85 14.74 11.53
N LYS A 168 10.82 15.15 12.28
CA LYS A 168 10.96 15.66 13.65
C LYS A 168 11.04 14.57 14.72
N GLU A 169 10.54 13.37 14.43
CA GLU A 169 10.44 12.27 15.37
C GLU A 169 11.00 10.98 14.76
N SER A 170 11.66 10.17 15.58
CA SER A 170 12.15 8.83 15.19
C SER A 170 11.03 7.80 15.28
N LEU A 171 10.97 6.88 14.32
CA LEU A 171 10.02 5.76 14.33
C LEU A 171 10.43 4.73 15.39
N ASN A 172 9.51 4.33 16.27
CA ASN A 172 9.75 3.20 17.17
C ASN A 172 9.66 1.89 16.38
N ILE A 173 10.83 1.34 16.07
CA ILE A 173 11.00 0.16 15.22
C ILE A 173 10.27 -1.06 15.77
N GLU A 174 10.36 -1.32 17.08
CA GLU A 174 9.72 -2.47 17.70
C GLU A 174 8.20 -2.42 17.54
N THR A 175 7.60 -1.23 17.74
CA THR A 175 6.16 -1.04 17.54
C THR A 175 5.75 -1.13 16.07
N TRP A 176 6.58 -0.61 15.15
CA TRP A 176 6.32 -0.70 13.72
C TRP A 176 6.32 -2.15 13.26
N GLU A 177 7.37 -2.90 13.60
CA GLU A 177 7.57 -4.28 13.18
C GLU A 177 6.47 -5.23 13.68
N ASN A 178 6.05 -5.05 14.93
CA ASN A 178 5.01 -5.86 15.56
C ASN A 178 3.60 -5.34 15.30
N SER A 179 3.44 -4.37 14.41
CA SER A 179 2.12 -3.80 14.12
C SER A 179 1.23 -4.82 13.43
N VAL A 180 -0.01 -4.87 13.89
CA VAL A 180 -1.01 -5.79 13.36
C VAL A 180 -1.47 -5.38 11.96
N TYR A 181 -1.94 -6.37 11.20
CA TYR A 181 -2.74 -6.12 10.01
C TYR A 181 -3.92 -5.23 10.38
N LYS A 182 -3.95 -4.02 9.82
CA LYS A 182 -4.96 -3.01 10.09
C LYS A 182 -5.38 -2.42 8.75
N PRO A 183 -6.34 -3.03 8.05
CA PRO A 183 -6.78 -2.50 6.77
C PRO A 183 -7.39 -1.10 6.96
N THR A 184 -7.09 -0.17 6.06
CA THR A 184 -7.84 1.07 5.94
C THR A 184 -9.31 0.71 5.74
N PRO A 185 -10.24 1.26 6.55
CA PRO A 185 -11.64 1.00 6.38
C PRO A 185 -12.06 1.21 4.92
N THR A 186 -12.88 0.30 4.41
CA THR A 186 -13.46 0.45 3.08
C THR A 186 -14.26 1.74 3.01
N ILE A 187 -14.46 2.26 1.80
CA ILE A 187 -15.31 3.46 1.60
C ILE A 187 -16.70 3.24 2.22
N ILE A 188 -17.22 2.02 2.20
CA ILE A 188 -18.52 1.69 2.78
C ILE A 188 -18.48 1.73 4.31
N GLU A 189 -17.47 1.13 4.94
CA GLU A 189 -17.29 1.17 6.40
C GLU A 189 -17.05 2.60 6.91
N ALA A 190 -16.24 3.38 6.18
CA ALA A 190 -15.97 4.78 6.46
C ALA A 190 -17.26 5.61 6.41
N ALA A 191 -18.01 5.44 5.33
CA ALA A 191 -19.27 6.12 5.19
C ALA A 191 -20.31 5.66 6.22
N GLN A 192 -20.38 4.36 6.52
CA GLN A 192 -21.24 3.82 7.57
C GLN A 192 -20.96 4.44 8.94
N ALA A 193 -19.69 4.60 9.33
CA ALA A 193 -19.32 5.24 10.59
C ALA A 193 -19.77 6.70 10.61
N LEU A 194 -19.56 7.44 9.52
CA LEU A 194 -19.99 8.84 9.38
C LEU A 194 -21.50 9.01 9.46
N TYR A 195 -22.25 8.10 8.83
CA TYR A 195 -23.72 8.10 8.86
C TYR A 195 -24.30 7.48 10.14
N LYS A 196 -23.51 6.90 11.04
CA LYS A 196 -24.01 6.50 12.36
C LYS A 196 -24.26 7.72 13.27
N GLY A 197 -23.54 8.83 13.05
CA GLY A 197 -23.74 10.12 13.73
C GLY A 197 -24.78 11.04 13.07
N HIS A 198 -25.02 10.89 11.76
CA HIS A 198 -26.01 11.64 10.99
C HIS A 198 -26.94 10.68 10.27
N SER A 199 -28.25 10.70 10.55
CA SER A 199 -29.16 9.83 9.81
C SER A 199 -29.01 10.11 8.31
N VAL A 200 -28.84 9.07 7.47
CA VAL A 200 -28.76 9.21 5.99
C VAL A 200 -29.95 10.02 5.44
N LYS A 201 -31.07 10.02 6.18
CA LYS A 201 -32.28 10.83 5.94
C LYS A 201 -32.09 12.34 6.08
N GLU A 202 -31.10 12.82 6.83
CA GLU A 202 -30.86 14.26 7.05
C GLU A 202 -30.02 14.89 5.95
N ILE A 203 -29.08 14.13 5.35
CA ILE A 203 -28.24 14.62 4.25
C ILE A 203 -29.00 14.64 2.91
N SER A 204 -30.08 13.87 2.81
CA SER A 204 -31.01 13.87 1.68
C SER A 204 -32.08 14.97 1.77
N ARG A 205 -31.91 16.01 2.61
CA ARG A 205 -32.77 17.20 2.62
C ARG A 205 -32.32 18.23 1.59
N SER A 206 -32.49 17.88 0.32
CA SER A 206 -32.60 18.88 -0.75
C SER A 206 -33.62 18.38 -1.78
N ASP A 207 -34.55 19.27 -2.09
CA ASP A 207 -35.76 19.05 -2.86
C ASP A 207 -35.57 18.28 -4.17
N ALA A 208 -36.61 17.51 -4.54
CA ALA A 208 -36.77 16.69 -5.76
C ALA A 208 -35.72 15.59 -6.03
N GLY A 209 -34.45 15.75 -5.63
CA GLY A 209 -33.38 14.78 -5.83
C GLY A 209 -33.50 13.53 -4.96
N ALA A 210 -33.96 13.68 -3.71
CA ALA A 210 -34.09 12.56 -2.75
C ALA A 210 -35.13 11.51 -3.17
N ILE A 211 -36.27 11.94 -3.74
CA ILE A 211 -37.32 11.03 -4.24
C ILE A 211 -36.76 10.20 -5.40
N ASN A 212 -36.10 10.85 -6.37
CA ASN A 212 -35.49 10.17 -7.51
C ASN A 212 -34.37 9.20 -7.09
N LEU A 213 -33.58 9.56 -6.06
CA LEU A 213 -32.55 8.68 -5.51
C LEU A 213 -33.15 7.42 -4.87
N SER A 214 -34.24 7.58 -4.11
CA SER A 214 -34.91 6.46 -3.44
C SER A 214 -35.51 5.47 -4.44
N ASN A 215 -36.20 5.96 -5.47
CA ASN A 215 -36.77 5.14 -6.54
C ASN A 215 -35.69 4.42 -7.34
N THR A 216 -34.59 5.11 -7.63
CA THR A 216 -33.42 4.51 -8.30
C THR A 216 -32.85 3.36 -7.48
N SER A 217 -32.69 3.56 -6.16
CA SER A 217 -32.12 2.54 -5.27
C SER A 217 -33.04 1.32 -5.16
N ILE A 218 -34.36 1.53 -5.06
CA ILE A 218 -35.37 0.46 -5.06
C ILE A 218 -35.28 -0.35 -6.36
N LEU A 219 -35.24 0.32 -7.52
CA LEU A 219 -35.18 -0.34 -8.82
C LEU A 219 -33.89 -1.17 -8.98
N ILE A 220 -32.74 -0.60 -8.59
CA ILE A 220 -31.47 -1.32 -8.64
C ILE A 220 -31.50 -2.53 -7.70
N ASN A 221 -32.06 -2.39 -6.50
CA ASN A 221 -32.22 -3.52 -5.58
C ASN A 221 -33.10 -4.63 -6.18
N GLN A 222 -34.19 -4.28 -6.86
CA GLN A 222 -35.02 -5.26 -7.57
C GLN A 222 -34.25 -5.97 -8.68
N ILE A 223 -33.46 -5.23 -9.48
CA ILE A 223 -32.61 -5.82 -10.53
C ILE A 223 -31.59 -6.78 -9.93
N ILE A 224 -30.98 -6.44 -8.79
CA ILE A 224 -30.01 -7.32 -8.10
C ILE A 224 -30.70 -8.63 -7.69
N GLU A 225 -31.86 -8.56 -7.03
CA GLU A 225 -32.59 -9.76 -6.59
C GLU A 225 -33.07 -10.63 -7.74
N ASP A 226 -33.61 -10.00 -8.78
CA ASP A 226 -34.02 -10.67 -10.00
C ASP A 226 -32.83 -11.36 -10.69
N SER A 227 -31.66 -10.73 -10.67
CA SER A 227 -30.44 -11.28 -11.25
C SER A 227 -29.85 -12.44 -10.45
N LYS A 228 -29.93 -12.40 -9.12
CA LYS A 228 -29.58 -13.53 -8.25
C LYS A 228 -30.52 -14.72 -8.49
N THR A 229 -31.82 -14.47 -8.44
CA THR A 229 -32.86 -15.49 -8.57
C THR A 229 -32.80 -16.22 -9.90
N HIS A 230 -32.51 -15.49 -10.99
CA HIS A 230 -32.44 -16.05 -12.34
C HIS A 230 -31.00 -16.34 -12.81
N HIS A 231 -30.01 -16.30 -11.93
CA HIS A 231 -28.59 -16.55 -12.24
C HIS A 231 -28.03 -15.77 -13.44
N LYS A 232 -28.49 -14.52 -13.62
CA LYS A 232 -28.04 -13.64 -14.71
C LYS A 232 -27.11 -12.55 -14.18
N LYS A 233 -26.29 -11.99 -15.07
CA LYS A 233 -25.44 -10.84 -14.77
C LYS A 233 -26.11 -9.58 -15.31
N SER A 234 -26.16 -8.52 -14.51
CA SER A 234 -26.72 -7.23 -14.90
C SER A 234 -25.75 -6.11 -14.64
N ILE A 235 -25.75 -5.14 -15.54
CA ILE A 235 -25.03 -3.88 -15.39
C ILE A 235 -26.05 -2.74 -15.43
N CYS A 236 -26.00 -1.84 -14.45
CA CYS A 236 -26.90 -0.71 -14.34
C CYS A 236 -26.09 0.58 -14.54
N PHE A 237 -26.42 1.35 -15.58
CA PHE A 237 -25.80 2.66 -15.82
C PHE A 237 -26.69 3.76 -15.24
N LEU A 238 -26.23 4.37 -14.14
CA LEU A 238 -26.93 5.48 -13.51
C LEU A 238 -26.41 6.82 -14.04
N THR A 239 -27.29 7.59 -14.67
CA THR A 239 -27.00 8.94 -15.19
C THR A 239 -27.70 10.01 -14.35
N GLY A 240 -27.14 11.22 -14.35
CA GLY A 240 -27.71 12.36 -13.61
C GLY A 240 -26.75 13.55 -13.61
N VAL A 241 -27.28 14.76 -13.41
CA VAL A 241 -26.47 16.00 -13.37
C VAL A 241 -25.38 15.93 -12.27
N PRO A 242 -24.28 16.69 -12.38
CA PRO A 242 -23.32 16.85 -11.30
C PRO A 242 -24.04 17.27 -10.00
N GLY A 243 -23.67 16.67 -8.86
CA GLY A 243 -24.34 16.92 -7.58
C GLY A 243 -25.67 16.18 -7.35
N ALA A 244 -26.20 15.42 -8.32
CA ALA A 244 -27.46 14.69 -8.18
C ALA A 244 -27.44 13.50 -7.19
N GLY A 245 -26.39 13.33 -6.38
CA GLY A 245 -26.33 12.26 -5.38
C GLY A 245 -26.00 10.86 -5.91
N LYS A 246 -25.50 10.70 -7.15
CA LYS A 246 -25.17 9.38 -7.73
C LYS A 246 -24.24 8.54 -6.85
N THR A 247 -23.22 9.18 -6.29
CA THR A 247 -22.28 8.56 -5.35
C THR A 247 -22.99 8.07 -4.09
N LEU A 248 -23.86 8.91 -3.52
CA LEU A 248 -24.65 8.57 -2.33
C LEU A 248 -25.59 7.39 -2.60
N ALA A 249 -26.19 7.34 -3.80
CA ALA A 249 -27.03 6.22 -4.23
C ALA A 249 -26.24 4.91 -4.27
N GLY A 250 -25.08 4.89 -4.94
CA GLY A 250 -24.24 3.70 -5.01
C GLY A 250 -23.73 3.24 -3.63
N LEU A 251 -23.39 4.20 -2.77
CA LEU A 251 -22.93 3.92 -1.42
C LEU A 251 -24.04 3.41 -0.50
N ASN A 252 -25.25 3.95 -0.60
CA ASN A 252 -26.42 3.45 0.13
C ASN A 252 -26.77 2.02 -0.29
N ILE A 253 -26.79 1.73 -1.59
CA ILE A 253 -27.07 0.38 -2.10
C ILE A 253 -26.04 -0.62 -1.57
N ALA A 254 -24.74 -0.31 -1.68
CA ALA A 254 -23.68 -1.20 -1.19
C ALA A 254 -23.78 -1.43 0.33
N ASN A 255 -24.08 -0.38 1.10
CA ASN A 255 -24.26 -0.44 2.55
C ASN A 255 -25.48 -1.28 2.97
N GLU A 256 -26.63 -1.07 2.33
CA GLU A 256 -27.85 -1.87 2.58
C GLU A 256 -27.61 -3.36 2.34
N ARG A 257 -26.82 -3.71 1.31
CA ARG A 257 -26.48 -5.10 1.00
C ARG A 257 -25.57 -5.74 2.03
N LEU A 258 -24.50 -5.05 2.46
CA LEU A 258 -23.65 -5.55 3.54
C LEU A 258 -24.41 -5.78 4.85
N LYS A 259 -25.43 -4.95 5.14
CA LYS A 259 -26.28 -5.13 6.32
C LYS A 259 -27.30 -6.25 6.17
N ALA A 260 -27.78 -6.51 4.96
CA ALA A 260 -28.78 -7.52 4.69
C ALA A 260 -28.21 -8.94 4.76
N ASP A 261 -26.95 -9.11 4.33
CA ASP A 261 -26.26 -10.40 4.36
C ASP A 261 -24.74 -10.16 4.41
N GLU A 262 -24.08 -10.59 5.49
CA GLU A 262 -22.62 -10.47 5.63
C GLU A 262 -21.85 -11.29 4.58
N SER A 263 -22.50 -12.28 3.94
CA SER A 263 -21.92 -13.03 2.84
C SER A 263 -22.02 -12.31 1.48
N GLU A 264 -22.80 -11.23 1.38
CA GLU A 264 -22.83 -10.38 0.20
C GLU A 264 -21.58 -9.48 0.16
N HIS A 265 -20.57 -9.92 -0.60
CA HIS A 265 -19.39 -9.13 -0.91
C HIS A 265 -19.72 -7.98 -1.88
N SER A 266 -20.31 -6.91 -1.37
CA SER A 266 -20.46 -5.67 -2.14
C SER A 266 -19.14 -4.89 -2.14
N VAL A 267 -18.68 -4.51 -3.33
CA VAL A 267 -17.46 -3.72 -3.51
C VAL A 267 -17.85 -2.35 -4.06
N PHE A 268 -17.46 -1.29 -3.36
CA PHE A 268 -17.63 0.09 -3.82
C PHE A 268 -16.29 0.64 -4.28
N LEU A 269 -16.21 1.00 -5.57
CA LEU A 269 -15.02 1.61 -6.17
C LEU A 269 -15.34 3.05 -6.55
N SER A 270 -14.43 3.97 -6.22
CA SER A 270 -14.54 5.38 -6.59
C SER A 270 -13.22 5.87 -7.16
N GLY A 271 -13.26 6.48 -8.35
CA GLY A 271 -12.13 7.24 -8.91
C GLY A 271 -12.04 8.68 -8.38
N ASN A 272 -12.95 9.08 -7.49
CA ASN A 272 -12.98 10.42 -6.91
C ASN A 272 -12.15 10.46 -5.63
N GLY A 273 -10.83 10.66 -5.76
CA GLY A 273 -9.87 10.73 -4.65
C GLY A 273 -10.30 11.67 -3.51
N PRO A 274 -10.69 12.93 -3.79
CA PRO A 274 -11.15 13.85 -2.75
C PRO A 274 -12.31 13.33 -1.89
N LEU A 275 -13.23 12.56 -2.47
CA LEU A 275 -14.30 11.93 -1.70
C LEU A 275 -13.77 10.85 -0.75
N VAL A 276 -12.80 10.06 -1.21
CA VAL A 276 -12.16 9.02 -0.39
C VAL A 276 -11.43 9.68 0.77
N ASP A 277 -10.74 10.79 0.53
CA ASP A 277 -10.02 11.54 1.55
C ASP A 277 -10.96 12.15 2.59
N VAL A 278 -12.08 12.75 2.16
CA VAL A 278 -13.10 13.29 3.08
C VAL A 278 -13.73 12.19 3.94
N LEU A 279 -14.04 11.03 3.35
CA LEU A 279 -14.61 9.90 4.10
C LEU A 279 -13.60 9.28 5.08
N ARG A 280 -12.31 9.25 4.71
CA ARG A 280 -11.22 8.78 5.59
C ARG A 280 -10.90 9.77 6.72
N GLU A 281 -10.85 11.07 6.43
CA GLU A 281 -10.54 12.14 7.40
C GLU A 281 -11.65 12.31 8.44
N ALA A 282 -12.89 12.03 8.06
CA ALA A 282 -14.00 12.16 9.00
C ALA A 282 -14.12 10.93 9.94
N LEU A 283 -13.49 9.79 9.59
CA LEU A 283 -13.30 8.64 10.49
C LEU A 283 -12.23 8.87 11.56
N THR A 284 -11.20 9.68 11.28
CA THR A 284 -10.08 9.93 12.21
C THR A 284 -10.40 10.96 13.29
N ARG A 285 -11.57 11.62 13.20
CA ARG A 285 -12.03 12.65 14.15
C ARG A 285 -12.98 12.12 15.24
N ASP A 286 -13.42 10.86 15.14
CA ASP A 286 -14.12 10.10 16.18
C ASP A 286 -13.17 9.08 16.83
#